data_AF-A0A5B6UI31-F1
#
_entry.id   AF-A0A5B6UI31-F1
#
_cell.length_a   1.000
_cell.length_b   1.000
_cell.length_c   1.000
_cell.angle_alpha   90.00
_cell.angle_beta   90.00
_cell.angle_gamma   90.00
#
_symmetry.space_group_name_H-M   'P 1'
#
loop_
_entity.id
_entity.type
_entity.pdbx_description
1 polymer ?
#
loop_
_entity_poly.entity_id
_entity_poly.type
_entity_poly.pdbx_seq_one_letter_code
_entity_poly.pdbx_strand_id
1 'polypeptide(L)'
;MDLQSLCKVILVSALISLVCHPCSVTAGDIVHDDDSAPKKPGCENDFVLVKVQTWVNGIEDAEFVGVGARFGTAIVSKEKNANQRRLVLSDPRDCCSHLKNKLDNDVIMVDRGHCKFTTKANNAQAANASALLIINNQKELYKMVCDPNETDLDIHIPTVMLPQDAGVSLEKMLTSNSSVSVQLYSPKRPLVDIAEVFLWLMAVGTILCASYWSAWSAREAAIEHDKLLKDPLDEIPDTRHVGSGGLLNINTTSAVLFVVFASCFLIMLYKLMAYWFVELLVVLFCIGGVEGLQTCLVALLSRWFKSIAESYVKIPLFGAVSYLTLAVSPFCIAFAVVWAVYRNVSFAWIGQDILGIALIITVLQIVHVPNLKVGTVLLSCAFLYDIFWVFVSKKLFHESVMIVVARGDKSGQDGIPMLLKIPRMFDPWGGYSIIGFGDILLPGLLVAFSLRYDWLANKSLRAGYFVWAMIAYGLGLLVTYVALNLMDGHGQPALLYIVPFTLGTFLTLGRKRGDLRILWTSGKPERPCPHIRLEHQTIEELNDEK
;
A
#
# COMPACT_ATOMS: atom_id res chain seq x y z
N MET A 1 -1.09 12.35 41.53
CA MET A 1 -0.42 12.53 40.22
C MET A 1 -1.50 12.56 39.17
N ASP A 2 -1.54 13.64 38.39
CA ASP A 2 -2.62 13.93 37.44
C ASP A 2 -2.62 12.92 36.29
N LEU A 3 -3.79 12.40 35.90
CA LEU A 3 -3.94 11.34 34.88
C LEU A 3 -3.35 11.79 33.52
N GLN A 4 -3.38 13.09 33.24
CA GLN A 4 -2.73 13.69 32.07
C GLN A 4 -1.20 13.63 32.13
N SER A 5 -0.62 13.72 33.33
CA SER A 5 0.84 13.64 33.52
C SER A 5 1.32 12.20 33.38
N LEU A 6 0.52 11.24 33.88
CA LEU A 6 0.80 9.81 33.71
C LEU A 6 0.72 9.39 32.23
N CYS A 7 -0.30 9.84 31.49
CA CYS A 7 -0.41 9.58 30.05
C CYS A 7 0.75 10.21 29.25
N LYS A 8 1.20 11.42 29.60
CA LYS A 8 2.36 12.04 28.96
C LYS A 8 3.66 11.28 29.22
N VAL A 9 3.86 10.81 30.45
CA VAL A 9 5.05 10.03 30.82
C VAL A 9 5.03 8.66 30.13
N ILE A 10 3.88 7.99 30.05
CA ILE A 10 3.74 6.71 29.33
C ILE A 10 3.97 6.89 27.83
N LEU A 11 3.41 7.95 27.23
CA LEU A 11 3.57 8.22 25.79
C LEU A 11 5.04 8.56 25.44
N VAL A 12 5.69 9.38 26.26
CA VAL A 12 7.10 9.76 26.09
C VAL A 12 8.02 8.55 26.35
N SER A 13 7.72 7.73 27.37
CA SER A 13 8.47 6.51 27.65
C SER A 13 8.31 5.47 26.53
N ALA A 14 7.12 5.34 25.94
CA ALA A 14 6.88 4.44 24.81
C ALA A 14 7.61 4.93 23.55
N LEU A 15 7.61 6.24 23.28
CA LEU A 15 8.36 6.86 22.18
C LEU A 15 9.88 6.69 22.36
N ILE A 16 10.40 6.85 23.58
CA ILE A 16 11.83 6.66 23.87
C ILE A 16 12.22 5.18 23.77
N SER A 17 11.41 4.25 24.29
CA SER A 17 11.67 2.81 24.12
C SER A 17 11.62 2.35 22.67
N LEU A 18 10.79 2.98 21.82
CA LEU A 18 10.72 2.67 20.38
C LEU A 18 11.94 3.20 19.60
N VAL A 19 12.51 4.33 20.02
CA VAL A 19 13.68 4.96 19.38
C VAL A 19 15.01 4.40 19.89
N CYS A 20 15.07 3.96 21.15
CA CYS A 20 16.30 3.47 21.79
C CYS A 20 16.54 1.96 21.63
N HIS A 21 15.65 1.21 20.98
CA HIS A 21 15.90 -0.16 20.56
C HIS A 21 16.01 -0.24 19.04
N PRO A 22 17.16 0.13 18.45
CA PRO A 22 17.48 -0.34 17.12
C PRO A 22 17.64 -1.85 17.23
N CYS A 23 16.60 -2.61 16.90
CA CYS A 23 16.77 -4.01 16.60
C CYS A 23 17.78 -4.04 15.46
N SER A 24 18.96 -4.60 15.72
CA SER A 24 20.03 -4.69 14.73
C SER A 24 19.59 -5.71 13.69
N VAL A 25 18.72 -5.30 12.77
CA VAL A 25 18.28 -6.15 11.67
C VAL A 25 19.33 -6.05 10.58
N THR A 26 20.10 -7.11 10.50
CA THR A 26 21.10 -7.29 9.45
C THR A 26 20.33 -7.87 8.27
N ALA A 27 20.30 -7.18 7.13
CA ALA A 27 19.61 -7.63 5.92
C ALA A 27 20.19 -8.98 5.45
N GLY A 28 19.58 -10.05 5.93
CA GLY A 28 19.88 -11.43 5.62
C GLY A 28 19.03 -11.92 4.46
N ASP A 29 19.18 -13.18 4.10
CA ASP A 29 18.30 -13.82 3.12
C ASP A 29 16.82 -13.73 3.58
N ILE A 30 15.83 -14.02 2.72
CA ILE A 30 14.40 -14.05 3.13
C ILE A 30 14.22 -15.23 4.08
N VAL A 31 14.63 -15.02 5.33
CA VAL A 31 14.67 -15.98 6.42
C VAL A 31 13.37 -15.76 7.18
N HIS A 32 12.45 -16.70 7.02
CA HIS A 32 11.28 -16.73 7.88
C HIS A 32 11.63 -17.56 9.12
N ASP A 33 12.11 -16.90 10.18
CA ASP A 33 12.31 -17.58 11.46
C ASP A 33 10.93 -18.03 11.97
N ASP A 34 10.88 -19.30 12.36
CA ASP A 34 9.68 -19.91 12.93
C ASP A 34 10.04 -20.34 14.35
N ASP A 35 9.71 -19.44 15.30
CA ASP A 35 9.92 -19.62 16.73
C ASP A 35 9.13 -20.82 17.31
N SER A 36 8.15 -21.36 16.55
CA SER A 36 7.29 -22.45 17.02
C SER A 36 7.82 -23.84 16.69
N ALA A 37 8.75 -23.96 15.72
CA ALA A 37 9.27 -25.25 15.29
C ALA A 37 10.56 -25.62 16.07
N PRO A 38 10.71 -26.88 16.52
CA PRO A 38 11.80 -27.30 17.38
C PRO A 38 13.16 -27.17 16.67
N LYS A 39 14.06 -26.33 17.21
CA LYS A 39 15.47 -26.24 16.78
C LYS A 39 16.25 -27.41 17.40
N LYS A 40 16.84 -28.26 16.57
CA LYS A 40 17.60 -29.46 16.98
C LYS A 40 18.76 -29.71 16.00
N PRO A 41 19.87 -30.35 16.42
CA PRO A 41 21.00 -30.66 15.55
C PRO A 41 20.57 -31.36 14.25
N GLY A 42 20.97 -30.81 13.10
CA GLY A 42 20.58 -31.29 11.76
C GLY A 42 19.22 -30.77 11.25
N CYS A 43 18.48 -30.01 12.06
CA CYS A 43 17.19 -29.42 11.72
C CYS A 43 17.05 -27.99 12.27
N GLU A 44 17.98 -27.13 11.89
CA GLU A 44 18.07 -25.75 12.38
C GLU A 44 18.04 -24.73 11.26
N ASN A 45 17.98 -25.17 9.99
CA ASN A 45 17.95 -24.25 8.86
C ASN A 45 16.71 -23.36 8.94
N ASP A 46 16.90 -22.16 8.42
CA ASP A 46 15.84 -21.22 8.17
C ASP A 46 15.06 -21.57 6.90
N PHE A 47 13.78 -21.21 6.87
CA PHE A 47 13.00 -21.29 5.65
C PHE A 47 13.44 -20.19 4.70
N VAL A 48 14.08 -20.60 3.61
CA VAL A 48 14.54 -19.72 2.53
C VAL A 48 13.76 -20.01 1.27
N LEU A 49 13.32 -18.97 0.56
CA LEU A 49 12.74 -19.13 -0.77
C LEU A 49 13.81 -19.54 -1.77
N VAL A 50 13.47 -20.46 -2.67
CA VAL A 50 14.39 -21.02 -3.66
C VAL A 50 13.77 -20.89 -5.05
N LYS A 51 14.54 -20.38 -5.99
CA LYS A 51 14.22 -20.45 -7.41
C LYS A 51 14.73 -21.76 -8.00
N VAL A 52 13.88 -22.39 -8.78
CA VAL A 52 14.14 -23.62 -9.52
C VAL A 52 14.04 -23.28 -11.01
N GLN A 53 15.17 -22.87 -11.59
CA GLN A 53 15.25 -22.60 -13.02
C GLN A 53 15.37 -23.92 -13.79
N THR A 54 14.52 -24.12 -14.79
CA THR A 54 14.54 -25.33 -15.61
C THR A 54 15.24 -25.10 -16.94
N TRP A 55 15.80 -26.19 -17.46
CA TRP A 55 16.49 -26.25 -18.73
C TRP A 55 16.07 -27.52 -19.47
N VAL A 56 15.49 -27.37 -20.66
CA VAL A 56 15.03 -28.47 -21.50
C VAL A 56 15.93 -28.54 -22.73
N ASN A 57 16.64 -29.66 -22.89
CA ASN A 57 17.63 -29.87 -23.95
C ASN A 57 18.71 -28.77 -24.01
N GLY A 58 19.09 -28.22 -22.85
CA GLY A 58 20.10 -27.16 -22.74
C GLY A 58 19.60 -25.75 -23.08
N ILE A 59 18.29 -25.56 -23.25
CA ILE A 59 17.65 -24.25 -23.42
C ILE A 59 16.88 -23.90 -22.14
N GLU A 60 17.05 -22.67 -21.67
CA GLU A 60 16.33 -22.13 -20.51
C GLU A 60 14.81 -22.11 -20.78
N ASP A 61 14.03 -22.62 -19.82
CA ASP A 61 12.57 -22.70 -19.91
C ASP A 61 11.94 -22.10 -18.64
N ALA A 62 10.89 -22.70 -18.08
CA ALA A 62 10.17 -22.17 -16.94
C ALA A 62 11.01 -22.05 -15.65
N GLU A 63 10.65 -21.09 -14.82
CA GLU A 63 11.20 -20.90 -13.48
C GLU A 63 10.10 -21.10 -12.43
N PHE A 64 10.41 -21.83 -11.36
CA PHE A 64 9.47 -22.08 -10.27
C PHE A 64 10.00 -21.56 -8.93
N VAL A 65 9.09 -21.18 -8.04
CA VAL A 65 9.42 -20.75 -6.67
C VAL A 65 9.05 -21.85 -5.69
N GLY A 66 10.03 -22.25 -4.88
CA GLY A 66 9.90 -23.23 -3.81
C GLY A 66 10.38 -22.69 -2.45
N VAL A 67 10.27 -23.53 -1.42
CA VAL A 67 10.75 -23.23 -0.06
C VAL A 67 11.68 -24.33 0.42
N GLY A 68 12.82 -23.95 1.00
CA GLY A 68 13.78 -24.89 1.61
C GLY A 68 13.24 -25.58 2.87
N ALA A 69 13.84 -26.71 3.24
CA ALA A 69 13.54 -27.42 4.48
C ALA A 69 14.36 -26.88 5.67
N ARG A 70 13.89 -27.13 6.91
CA ARG A 70 14.71 -26.89 8.13
C ARG A 70 15.90 -27.84 8.27
N PHE A 71 15.92 -28.94 7.55
CA PHE A 71 16.98 -29.95 7.57
C PHE A 71 17.73 -29.97 6.23
N GLY A 72 18.86 -30.66 6.19
CA GLY A 72 19.67 -30.75 4.98
C GLY A 72 20.68 -29.63 4.85
N THR A 73 21.38 -29.57 3.72
CA THR A 73 22.29 -28.47 3.42
C THR A 73 21.49 -27.22 3.06
N ALA A 74 21.76 -26.10 3.74
CA ALA A 74 21.12 -24.82 3.45
C ALA A 74 21.45 -24.33 2.04
N ILE A 75 20.47 -23.76 1.35
CA ILE A 75 20.64 -23.21 0.00
C ILE A 75 21.12 -21.77 0.13
N VAL A 76 22.44 -21.58 0.06
CA VAL A 76 23.10 -20.26 0.20
C VAL A 76 23.59 -19.71 -1.16
N SER A 77 23.23 -20.37 -2.25
CA SER A 77 23.76 -20.05 -3.58
C SER A 77 23.11 -18.81 -4.19
N LYS A 78 23.89 -17.74 -4.38
CA LYS A 78 23.62 -16.70 -5.39
C LYS A 78 23.77 -17.35 -6.77
N GLU A 79 22.87 -17.08 -7.71
CA GLU A 79 22.76 -17.66 -9.07
C GLU A 79 24.10 -18.11 -9.71
N LYS A 80 25.15 -17.30 -9.64
CA LYS A 80 26.51 -17.58 -10.14
C LYS A 80 27.19 -18.85 -9.59
N ASN A 81 26.74 -19.38 -8.46
CA ASN A 81 27.33 -20.53 -7.78
C ASN A 81 26.43 -21.79 -7.87
N ALA A 82 25.28 -21.72 -8.54
CA ALA A 82 24.37 -22.85 -8.64
C ALA A 82 24.72 -23.73 -9.85
N ASN A 83 24.95 -25.01 -9.61
CA ASN A 83 25.25 -25.97 -10.66
C ASN A 83 23.97 -26.49 -11.30
N GLN A 84 23.92 -26.52 -12.63
CA GLN A 84 22.88 -27.20 -13.38
C GLN A 84 23.04 -28.71 -13.22
N ARG A 85 21.99 -29.39 -12.78
CA ARG A 85 21.97 -30.84 -12.54
C ARG A 85 20.76 -31.46 -13.21
N ARG A 86 20.89 -32.69 -13.70
CA ARG A 86 19.78 -33.39 -14.35
C ARG A 86 18.67 -33.68 -13.35
N LEU A 87 17.43 -33.49 -13.78
CA LEU A 87 16.23 -33.79 -13.00
C LEU A 87 15.74 -35.19 -13.32
N VAL A 88 15.45 -35.99 -12.29
CA VAL A 88 14.96 -37.36 -12.44
C VAL A 88 13.73 -37.56 -11.56
N LEU A 89 12.71 -38.24 -12.10
CA LEU A 89 11.54 -38.64 -11.31
C LEU A 89 11.89 -39.89 -10.48
N SER A 90 11.49 -39.89 -9.21
CA SER A 90 11.69 -41.02 -8.31
C SER A 90 10.85 -42.26 -8.64
N ASP A 91 11.42 -43.45 -8.34
CA ASP A 91 10.73 -44.74 -8.34
C ASP A 91 11.12 -45.52 -7.07
N PRO A 92 10.23 -45.63 -6.06
CA PRO A 92 8.83 -45.21 -6.06
C PRO A 92 8.65 -43.69 -5.97
N ARG A 93 7.53 -43.18 -6.50
CA ARG A 93 7.23 -41.74 -6.62
C ARG A 93 7.27 -40.96 -5.31
N ASP A 94 6.90 -41.59 -4.21
CA ASP A 94 6.88 -40.94 -2.90
C ASP A 94 8.22 -41.03 -2.17
N CYS A 95 9.20 -41.80 -2.67
CA CYS A 95 10.49 -42.04 -2.02
C CYS A 95 10.36 -42.46 -0.55
N CYS A 96 9.26 -43.14 -0.17
CA CYS A 96 9.06 -43.63 1.19
C CYS A 96 9.84 -44.92 1.48
N SER A 97 10.26 -45.63 0.43
CA SER A 97 11.21 -46.73 0.49
C SER A 97 12.44 -46.44 -0.39
N HIS A 98 13.46 -47.29 -0.28
CA HIS A 98 14.69 -47.14 -1.04
C HIS A 98 14.44 -47.10 -2.55
N LEU A 99 15.12 -46.17 -3.22
CA LEU A 99 15.09 -46.03 -4.67
C LEU A 99 15.71 -47.26 -5.33
N LYS A 100 15.09 -47.72 -6.43
CA LYS A 100 15.57 -48.91 -7.16
C LYS A 100 16.92 -48.71 -7.83
N ASN A 101 17.21 -47.49 -8.25
CA ASN A 101 18.42 -47.13 -9.00
C ASN A 101 19.26 -46.13 -8.20
N LYS A 102 20.59 -46.26 -8.28
CA LYS A 102 21.51 -45.22 -7.83
C LYS A 102 21.51 -44.05 -8.83
N LEU A 103 21.67 -42.84 -8.32
CA LEU A 103 21.71 -41.59 -9.09
C LEU A 103 23.14 -41.12 -9.26
N ASP A 104 23.40 -40.37 -10.34
CA ASP A 104 24.72 -39.81 -10.64
C ASP A 104 24.78 -38.33 -10.25
N ASN A 105 24.62 -38.03 -8.95
CA ASN A 105 24.49 -36.65 -8.46
C ASN A 105 23.33 -35.90 -9.15
N ASP A 106 22.26 -36.61 -9.51
CA ASP A 106 21.06 -36.03 -10.10
C ASP A 106 20.19 -35.36 -9.02
N VAL A 107 19.36 -34.41 -9.43
CA VAL A 107 18.29 -33.85 -8.59
C VAL A 107 17.07 -34.74 -8.74
N ILE A 108 16.53 -35.21 -7.62
CA ILE A 108 15.39 -36.12 -7.64
C ILE A 108 14.08 -35.40 -7.30
N MET A 109 13.05 -35.65 -8.09
CA MET A 109 11.69 -35.17 -7.87
C MET A 109 10.83 -36.28 -7.24
N VAL A 110 10.16 -35.96 -6.14
CA VAL A 110 9.32 -36.89 -5.36
C VAL A 110 7.98 -36.25 -5.03
N ASP A 111 6.95 -37.09 -4.90
CA ASP A 111 5.63 -36.67 -4.41
C ASP A 111 5.63 -36.58 -2.87
N ARG A 112 4.85 -35.64 -2.32
CA ARG A 112 4.69 -35.46 -0.87
C ARG A 112 4.31 -36.75 -0.13
N GLY A 113 3.44 -37.59 -0.69
CA GLY A 113 3.09 -38.90 -0.13
C GLY A 113 2.67 -38.90 1.35
N HIS A 114 2.93 -40.00 2.05
CA HIS A 114 2.46 -40.25 3.43
C HIS A 114 3.56 -40.42 4.48
N CYS A 115 4.82 -40.59 4.08
CA CYS A 115 5.96 -40.66 5.00
C CYS A 115 6.53 -39.27 5.32
N LYS A 116 7.42 -39.22 6.31
CA LYS A 116 8.08 -37.99 6.76
C LYS A 116 9.00 -37.41 5.68
N PHE A 117 9.17 -36.09 5.69
CA PHE A 117 10.05 -35.39 4.73
C PHE A 117 11.52 -35.80 4.89
N THR A 118 11.97 -35.96 6.14
CA THR A 118 13.30 -36.45 6.52
C THR A 118 13.58 -37.85 5.98
N THR A 119 12.59 -38.76 6.02
CA THR A 119 12.70 -40.11 5.44
C THR A 119 12.99 -40.05 3.93
N LYS A 120 12.27 -39.18 3.20
CA LYS A 120 12.49 -39.00 1.76
C LYS A 120 13.89 -38.48 1.46
N ALA A 121 14.34 -37.49 2.24
CA ALA A 121 15.68 -36.93 2.11
C ALA A 121 16.79 -37.95 2.39
N ASN A 122 16.62 -38.78 3.42
CA ASN A 122 17.54 -39.89 3.71
C ASN A 122 17.59 -40.92 2.56
N ASN A 123 16.45 -41.31 2.02
CA ASN A 123 16.38 -42.26 0.91
C ASN A 123 17.01 -41.69 -0.38
N ALA A 124 16.76 -40.41 -0.68
CA ALA A 124 17.35 -39.70 -1.80
C ALA A 124 18.88 -39.57 -1.64
N GLN A 125 19.36 -39.21 -0.45
CA GLN A 125 20.78 -39.12 -0.13
C GLN A 125 21.47 -40.49 -0.25
N ALA A 126 20.85 -41.55 0.28
CA ALA A 126 21.38 -42.91 0.17
C ALA A 126 21.50 -43.39 -1.29
N ALA A 127 20.67 -42.84 -2.19
CA ALA A 127 20.75 -43.07 -3.62
C ALA A 127 21.73 -42.15 -4.36
N ASN A 128 22.53 -41.33 -3.64
CA ASN A 128 23.51 -40.39 -4.21
C ASN A 128 22.88 -39.25 -5.04
N ALA A 129 21.71 -38.76 -4.60
CA ALA A 129 21.11 -37.53 -5.13
C ALA A 129 21.91 -36.29 -4.73
N SER A 130 21.94 -35.26 -5.59
CA SER A 130 22.55 -33.96 -5.25
C SER A 130 21.60 -32.98 -4.59
N ALA A 131 20.28 -33.12 -4.83
CA ALA A 131 19.22 -32.37 -4.17
C ALA A 131 17.88 -33.11 -4.26
N LEU A 132 16.94 -32.75 -3.39
CA LEU A 132 15.58 -33.30 -3.35
C LEU A 132 14.53 -32.21 -3.62
N LEU A 133 13.68 -32.42 -4.62
CA LEU A 133 12.49 -31.62 -4.89
C LEU A 133 11.23 -32.40 -4.47
N ILE A 134 10.48 -31.87 -3.51
CA ILE A 134 9.22 -32.46 -3.03
C ILE A 134 8.04 -31.69 -3.63
N ILE A 135 7.20 -32.37 -4.40
CA ILE A 135 5.98 -31.81 -4.97
C ILE A 135 4.85 -31.88 -3.95
N ASN A 136 4.30 -30.72 -3.62
CA ASN A 136 3.18 -30.62 -2.70
C ASN A 136 1.87 -31.11 -3.33
N ASN A 137 0.92 -31.52 -2.48
CA ASN A 137 -0.43 -31.91 -2.88
C ASN A 137 -1.42 -30.72 -2.94
N GLN A 138 -0.94 -29.50 -2.65
CA GLN A 138 -1.68 -28.25 -2.64
C GLN A 138 -0.93 -27.20 -3.47
N LYS A 139 -1.64 -26.15 -3.89
CA LYS A 139 -1.07 -25.02 -4.64
C LYS A 139 -0.21 -24.09 -3.79
N GLU A 140 -0.33 -24.15 -2.47
CA GLU A 140 0.45 -23.33 -1.55
C GLU A 140 1.77 -24.01 -1.17
N LEU A 141 2.77 -23.20 -0.82
CA LEU A 141 4.03 -23.71 -0.26
C LEU A 141 3.81 -24.18 1.18
N TYR A 142 4.35 -25.35 1.52
CA TYR A 142 4.26 -25.89 2.87
C TYR A 142 5.65 -25.97 3.51
N LYS A 143 5.76 -25.50 4.75
CA LYS A 143 7.02 -25.49 5.51
C LYS A 143 7.38 -26.90 5.98
N MET A 144 8.52 -27.41 5.52
CA MET A 144 9.02 -28.73 5.94
C MET A 144 9.79 -28.63 7.27
N VAL A 145 9.18 -29.17 8.33
CA VAL A 145 9.76 -29.28 9.68
C VAL A 145 10.09 -30.72 10.04
N CYS A 146 10.98 -30.90 11.02
CA CYS A 146 11.31 -32.22 11.56
C CYS A 146 10.35 -32.65 12.65
N ASP A 147 10.24 -33.96 12.85
CA ASP A 147 9.37 -34.53 13.87
C ASP A 147 10.00 -34.37 15.29
N PRO A 148 9.18 -34.09 16.33
CA PRO A 148 9.68 -34.01 17.71
C PRO A 148 10.35 -35.28 18.24
N ASN A 149 10.05 -36.45 17.67
CA ASN A 149 10.63 -37.72 18.08
C ASN A 149 11.88 -38.11 17.28
N GLU A 150 12.26 -37.33 16.26
CA GLU A 150 13.51 -37.55 15.52
C GLU A 150 14.71 -36.96 16.27
N THR A 151 15.80 -37.72 16.28
CA THR A 151 17.08 -37.36 16.89
C THR A 151 18.19 -37.46 15.85
N ASP A 152 19.10 -36.50 15.86
CA ASP A 152 20.36 -36.48 15.09
C ASP A 152 20.18 -36.75 13.58
N LEU A 153 19.73 -35.72 12.84
CA LEU A 153 19.45 -35.83 11.41
C LEU A 153 20.71 -35.56 10.58
N ASP A 154 21.28 -36.62 10.01
CA ASP A 154 22.47 -36.56 9.14
C ASP A 154 22.12 -36.38 7.66
N ILE A 155 21.46 -35.27 7.33
CA ILE A 155 21.04 -34.94 5.96
C ILE A 155 21.95 -33.84 5.41
N HIS A 156 22.62 -34.10 4.29
CA HIS A 156 23.61 -33.26 3.63
C HIS A 156 23.19 -32.80 2.23
N ILE A 157 22.00 -33.17 1.77
CA ILE A 157 21.45 -32.69 0.50
C ILE A 157 20.45 -31.55 0.74
N PRO A 158 20.43 -30.51 -0.09
CA PRO A 158 19.38 -29.50 -0.05
C PRO A 158 18.02 -30.10 -0.42
N THR A 159 16.99 -29.75 0.35
CA THR A 159 15.61 -30.19 0.11
C THR A 159 14.69 -28.99 -0.08
N VAL A 160 13.94 -28.98 -1.18
CA VAL A 160 13.05 -27.88 -1.58
C VAL A 160 11.66 -28.43 -1.84
N MET A 161 10.63 -27.73 -1.34
CA MET A 161 9.24 -28.01 -1.69
C MET A 161 8.76 -27.07 -2.79
N LEU A 162 8.05 -27.65 -3.76
CA LEU A 162 7.37 -26.94 -4.84
C LEU A 162 5.85 -27.14 -4.74
N PRO A 163 5.05 -26.16 -5.19
CA PRO A 163 3.60 -26.29 -5.22
C PRO A 163 3.16 -27.30 -6.29
N GLN A 164 1.91 -27.77 -6.18
CA GLN A 164 1.38 -28.84 -7.04
C GLN A 164 1.42 -28.50 -8.54
N ASP A 165 1.12 -27.25 -8.90
CA ASP A 165 1.10 -26.75 -10.28
C ASP A 165 2.50 -26.70 -10.93
N ALA A 166 3.52 -26.34 -10.14
CA ALA A 166 4.91 -26.46 -10.57
C ALA A 166 5.29 -27.92 -10.83
N GLY A 167 4.88 -28.83 -9.94
CA GLY A 167 5.12 -30.27 -10.11
C GLY A 167 4.48 -30.86 -11.37
N VAL A 168 3.22 -30.52 -11.66
CA VAL A 168 2.54 -30.96 -12.89
C VAL A 168 3.26 -30.45 -14.14
N SER A 169 3.77 -29.22 -14.10
CA SER A 169 4.53 -28.62 -15.20
C SER A 169 5.87 -29.33 -15.42
N LEU A 170 6.62 -29.60 -14.34
CA LEU A 170 7.88 -30.36 -14.38
C LEU A 170 7.68 -31.81 -14.85
N GLU A 171 6.62 -32.48 -14.42
CA GLU A 171 6.31 -33.85 -14.84
C GLU A 171 5.98 -33.90 -16.34
N LYS A 172 5.26 -32.90 -16.85
CA LYS A 172 5.01 -32.75 -18.29
C LYS A 172 6.30 -32.55 -19.08
N MET A 173 7.27 -31.80 -18.54
CA MET A 173 8.59 -31.64 -19.17
C MET A 173 9.35 -32.96 -19.21
N LEU A 174 9.37 -33.72 -18.12
CA LEU A 174 10.08 -35.01 -18.01
C LEU A 174 9.49 -36.11 -18.90
N THR A 175 8.18 -36.09 -19.14
CA THR A 175 7.49 -37.07 -20.00
C THR A 175 7.68 -36.81 -21.50
N SER A 176 8.21 -35.64 -21.89
CA SER A 176 8.36 -35.24 -23.29
C SER A 176 9.60 -35.81 -24.03
N ASN A 177 10.25 -36.86 -23.50
CA ASN A 177 11.52 -37.42 -23.99
C ASN A 177 12.68 -36.39 -24.09
N SER A 178 12.57 -35.26 -23.39
CA SER A 178 13.61 -34.23 -23.36
C SER A 178 14.54 -34.43 -22.16
N SER A 179 15.80 -33.99 -22.27
CA SER A 179 16.69 -33.92 -21.12
C SER A 179 16.33 -32.69 -20.29
N VAL A 180 15.83 -32.92 -19.07
CA VAL A 180 15.47 -31.84 -18.13
C VAL A 180 16.57 -31.72 -17.09
N SER A 181 16.98 -30.49 -16.84
CA SER A 181 17.92 -30.15 -15.78
C SER A 181 17.44 -28.92 -15.03
N VAL A 182 17.83 -28.81 -13.77
CA VAL A 182 17.41 -27.75 -12.87
C VAL A 182 18.61 -27.11 -12.19
N GLN A 183 18.42 -25.84 -11.86
CA GLN A 183 19.37 -25.04 -11.09
C GLN A 183 18.63 -24.47 -9.88
N LEU A 184 19.15 -24.74 -8.68
CA LEU A 184 18.57 -24.30 -7.41
C LEU A 184 19.39 -23.15 -6.85
N TYR A 185 18.76 -21.99 -6.65
CA TYR A 185 19.43 -20.82 -6.12
C TYR A 185 18.47 -19.92 -5.34
N SER A 186 19.02 -19.08 -4.46
CA SER A 186 18.24 -18.11 -3.68
C SER A 186 18.84 -16.72 -3.91
N PRO A 187 18.30 -15.94 -4.87
CA PRO A 187 18.81 -14.60 -5.11
C PRO A 187 18.47 -13.67 -3.93
N LYS A 188 19.44 -12.85 -3.54
CA LYS A 188 19.21 -11.81 -2.52
C LYS A 188 18.31 -10.72 -3.10
N ARG A 189 17.37 -10.24 -2.29
CA ARG A 189 16.57 -9.06 -2.66
C ARG A 189 17.45 -7.81 -2.64
N PRO A 190 17.29 -6.90 -3.61
CA PRO A 190 17.92 -5.58 -3.51
C PRO A 190 17.36 -4.84 -2.30
N LEU A 191 18.20 -4.03 -1.65
CA LEU A 191 17.80 -3.23 -0.48
C LEU A 191 16.85 -2.08 -0.83
N VAL A 192 16.84 -1.65 -2.10
CA VAL A 192 15.97 -0.58 -2.59
C VAL A 192 15.59 -0.93 -4.03
N ASP A 193 14.29 -0.99 -4.32
CA ASP A 193 13.80 -1.13 -5.70
C ASP A 193 13.45 0.25 -6.28
N ILE A 194 13.70 0.44 -7.58
CA ILE A 194 13.38 1.68 -8.28
C ILE A 194 11.86 1.95 -8.27
N ALA A 195 11.03 0.91 -8.22
CA ALA A 195 9.58 1.02 -8.08
C ALA A 195 9.17 1.85 -6.85
N GLU A 196 9.88 1.72 -5.72
CA GLU A 196 9.60 2.47 -4.49
C GLU A 196 9.87 3.96 -4.65
N VAL A 197 10.92 4.31 -5.41
CA VAL A 197 11.24 5.72 -5.74
C VAL A 197 10.14 6.32 -6.61
N PHE A 198 9.64 5.58 -7.60
CA PHE A 198 8.52 6.04 -8.43
C PHE A 198 7.23 6.19 -7.63
N LEU A 199 6.89 5.22 -6.77
CA LEU A 199 5.73 5.33 -5.88
C LEU A 199 5.85 6.51 -4.92
N TRP A 200 7.05 6.75 -4.36
CA TRP A 200 7.32 7.92 -3.53
C TRP A 200 7.07 9.23 -4.29
N LEU A 201 7.63 9.35 -5.51
CA LEU A 201 7.40 10.51 -6.38
C LEU A 201 5.93 10.68 -6.75
N MET A 202 5.24 9.60 -7.08
CA MET A 202 3.81 9.62 -7.41
C MET A 202 2.96 10.07 -6.23
N ALA A 203 3.22 9.56 -5.02
CA ALA A 203 2.47 9.94 -3.83
C ALA A 203 2.68 11.42 -3.46
N VAL A 204 3.94 11.88 -3.46
CA VAL A 204 4.29 13.29 -3.22
C VAL A 204 3.69 14.19 -4.30
N GLY A 205 3.82 13.83 -5.57
CA GLY A 205 3.27 14.57 -6.70
C GLY A 205 1.75 14.65 -6.66
N THR A 206 1.08 13.57 -6.28
CA THR A 206 -0.39 13.53 -6.16
C THR A 206 -0.88 14.49 -5.08
N ILE A 207 -0.29 14.47 -3.88
CA ILE A 207 -0.66 15.40 -2.79
C ILE A 207 -0.34 16.84 -3.18
N LEU A 208 0.80 17.09 -3.84
CA LEU A 208 1.18 18.41 -4.33
C LEU A 208 0.11 18.97 -5.28
N CYS A 209 -0.22 18.22 -6.34
CA CYS A 209 -1.24 18.60 -7.32
C CYS A 209 -2.61 18.80 -6.68
N ALA A 210 -3.05 17.86 -5.85
CA ALA A 210 -4.34 17.92 -5.18
C ALA A 210 -4.45 19.10 -4.21
N SER A 211 -3.38 19.39 -3.46
CA SER A 211 -3.34 20.52 -2.53
C SER A 211 -3.45 21.85 -3.25
N TYR A 212 -2.66 22.06 -4.31
CA TYR A 212 -2.70 23.29 -5.12
C TYR A 212 -4.07 23.49 -5.76
N TRP A 213 -4.60 22.41 -6.34
CA TRP A 213 -5.91 22.45 -6.94
C TRP A 213 -6.98 22.80 -5.93
N SER A 214 -6.97 22.14 -4.77
CA SER A 214 -7.98 22.39 -3.77
C SER A 214 -7.88 23.80 -3.16
N ALA A 215 -6.68 24.31 -2.96
CA ALA A 215 -6.48 25.70 -2.54
C ALA A 215 -6.96 26.69 -3.61
N TRP A 216 -6.75 26.38 -4.89
CA TRP A 216 -7.27 27.15 -6.03
C TRP A 216 -8.79 27.18 -6.07
N SER A 217 -9.44 26.02 -6.03
CA SER A 217 -10.90 25.94 -5.99
C SER A 217 -11.50 26.69 -4.80
N ALA A 218 -10.90 26.58 -3.62
CA ALA A 218 -11.35 27.31 -2.43
C ALA A 218 -11.19 28.84 -2.57
N ARG A 219 -10.13 29.29 -3.26
CA ARG A 219 -9.90 30.71 -3.54
C ARG A 219 -10.93 31.26 -4.53
N GLU A 220 -11.20 30.56 -5.61
CA GLU A 220 -12.20 30.99 -6.60
C GLU A 220 -13.60 31.07 -5.99
N ALA A 221 -14.01 30.07 -5.20
CA ALA A 221 -15.28 30.10 -4.48
C ALA A 221 -15.38 31.29 -3.52
N ALA A 222 -14.27 31.68 -2.87
CA ALA A 222 -14.25 32.86 -2.00
C ALA A 222 -14.35 34.18 -2.78
N ILE A 223 -13.76 34.26 -3.98
CA ILE A 223 -13.85 35.44 -4.86
C ILE A 223 -15.27 35.58 -5.41
N GLU A 224 -15.89 34.49 -5.83
CA GLU A 224 -17.28 34.48 -6.31
C GLU A 224 -18.26 34.93 -5.22
N HIS A 225 -18.09 34.44 -4.00
CA HIS A 225 -18.89 34.88 -2.86
C HIS A 225 -18.68 36.36 -2.52
N ASP A 226 -17.48 36.91 -2.69
CA ASP A 226 -17.20 38.34 -2.47
C ASP A 226 -17.84 39.22 -3.56
N LYS A 227 -17.90 38.74 -4.82
CA LYS A 227 -18.63 39.41 -5.91
C LYS A 227 -20.12 39.48 -5.61
N LEU A 228 -20.73 38.37 -5.20
CA LEU A 228 -22.15 38.32 -4.85
C LEU A 228 -22.52 39.24 -3.68
N LEU A 229 -21.59 39.49 -2.75
CA LEU A 229 -21.81 40.43 -1.64
C LEU A 229 -21.65 41.90 -2.04
N LYS A 230 -20.98 42.19 -3.16
CA LYS A 230 -20.71 43.56 -3.65
C LYS A 230 -21.74 44.07 -4.63
N ASP A 231 -22.51 43.19 -5.28
CA ASP A 231 -23.64 43.59 -6.12
C ASP A 231 -24.78 44.06 -5.20
N PRO A 232 -25.18 45.35 -5.25
CA PRO A 232 -26.13 45.92 -4.30
C PRO A 232 -27.57 45.49 -4.61
N LEU A 233 -28.21 44.86 -3.63
CA LEU A 233 -29.59 45.13 -3.19
C LEU A 233 -30.73 45.22 -4.24
N ASP A 234 -30.64 44.54 -5.37
CA ASP A 234 -31.80 44.28 -6.24
C ASP A 234 -31.92 42.78 -6.53
N GLU A 235 -33.11 42.26 -6.23
CA GLU A 235 -33.52 40.86 -6.23
C GLU A 235 -32.99 40.03 -5.05
N ILE A 236 -33.82 39.95 -4.00
CA ILE A 236 -33.89 38.76 -3.16
C ILE A 236 -34.82 37.77 -3.89
N PRO A 237 -34.34 36.82 -4.71
CA PRO A 237 -35.09 35.60 -4.93
C PRO A 237 -34.84 34.73 -3.70
N ASP A 238 -35.89 34.57 -2.91
CA ASP A 238 -35.99 33.59 -1.84
C ASP A 238 -35.77 32.18 -2.41
N THR A 239 -34.51 31.77 -2.54
CA THR A 239 -34.09 30.42 -2.89
C THR A 239 -33.05 29.97 -1.89
N ARG A 240 -33.55 29.56 -0.73
CA ARG A 240 -32.86 28.66 0.21
C ARG A 240 -32.59 27.28 -0.41
N HIS A 241 -32.01 27.20 -1.61
CA HIS A 241 -31.52 25.95 -2.23
C HIS A 241 -30.57 26.25 -3.41
N VAL A 242 -29.64 27.21 -3.27
CA VAL A 242 -28.42 27.18 -4.09
C VAL A 242 -27.40 26.37 -3.29
N GLY A 243 -27.19 25.13 -3.73
CA GLY A 243 -26.47 24.10 -2.99
C GLY A 243 -25.13 24.61 -2.47
N SER A 244 -24.94 24.46 -1.17
CA SER A 244 -23.61 24.31 -0.57
C SER A 244 -22.90 23.16 -1.31
N GLY A 245 -22.20 23.49 -2.39
CA GLY A 245 -21.66 22.51 -3.32
C GLY A 245 -20.72 21.55 -2.61
N GLY A 246 -21.14 20.29 -2.48
CA GLY A 246 -20.31 19.10 -2.37
C GLY A 246 -19.20 19.02 -1.31
N LEU A 247 -19.06 19.97 -0.37
CA LEU A 247 -17.91 20.04 0.53
C LEU A 247 -18.15 19.24 1.82
N LEU A 248 -17.47 18.10 1.97
CA LEU A 248 -17.57 17.23 3.13
C LEU A 248 -16.55 17.61 4.20
N ASN A 249 -16.98 18.42 5.17
CA ASN A 249 -16.18 18.73 6.36
C ASN A 249 -16.17 17.56 7.34
N ILE A 250 -14.98 17.09 7.70
CA ILE A 250 -14.81 16.06 8.73
C ILE A 250 -15.07 16.68 10.11
N ASN A 251 -15.83 15.98 10.95
CA ASN A 251 -15.98 16.31 12.37
C ASN A 251 -15.19 15.31 13.24
N THR A 252 -14.93 15.66 14.49
CA THR A 252 -14.26 14.78 15.46
C THR A 252 -14.98 13.43 15.63
N THR A 253 -16.31 13.43 15.65
CA THR A 253 -17.11 12.20 15.73
C THR A 253 -16.92 11.32 14.49
N SER A 254 -16.92 11.90 13.28
CA SER A 254 -16.72 11.12 12.06
C SER A 254 -15.30 10.57 11.95
N ALA A 255 -14.30 11.29 12.48
CA ALA A 255 -12.92 10.81 12.56
C ALA A 255 -12.76 9.58 13.48
N VAL A 256 -13.47 9.52 14.62
CA VAL A 256 -13.46 8.34 15.50
C VAL A 256 -14.28 7.20 14.89
N LEU A 257 -15.47 7.50 14.35
CA LEU A 257 -16.31 6.49 13.68
C LEU A 257 -15.60 5.86 12.48
N PHE A 258 -14.76 6.62 11.76
CA PHE A 258 -13.95 6.10 10.66
C PHE A 258 -13.11 4.89 11.09
N VAL A 259 -12.47 4.91 12.27
CA VAL A 259 -11.68 3.77 12.78
C VAL A 259 -12.56 2.56 13.05
N VAL A 260 -13.74 2.77 13.63
CA VAL A 260 -14.67 1.68 13.94
C VAL A 260 -15.17 1.04 12.65
N PHE A 261 -15.66 1.84 11.70
CA PHE A 261 -16.13 1.33 10.41
C PHE A 261 -15.02 0.67 9.59
N ALA A 262 -13.83 1.28 9.53
CA ALA A 262 -12.68 0.69 8.85
C ALA A 262 -12.28 -0.66 9.48
N SER A 263 -12.30 -0.76 10.81
CA SER A 263 -11.99 -2.00 11.53
C SER A 263 -13.04 -3.09 11.28
N CYS A 264 -14.33 -2.74 11.35
CA CYS A 264 -15.42 -3.67 11.03
C CYS A 264 -15.33 -4.14 9.57
N PHE A 265 -15.08 -3.21 8.65
CA PHE A 265 -14.92 -3.51 7.23
C PHE A 265 -13.72 -4.42 6.97
N LEU A 266 -12.57 -4.17 7.62
CA LEU A 266 -11.37 -4.99 7.47
C LEU A 266 -11.57 -6.41 8.03
N ILE A 267 -12.24 -6.56 9.17
CA ILE A 267 -12.58 -7.88 9.72
C ILE A 267 -13.54 -8.61 8.80
N MET A 268 -14.57 -7.91 8.30
CA MET A 268 -15.52 -8.46 7.35
C MET A 268 -14.79 -8.94 6.10
N LEU A 269 -13.87 -8.16 5.56
CA LEU A 269 -12.98 -8.57 4.47
C LEU A 269 -12.20 -9.83 4.83
N TYR A 270 -11.45 -9.81 5.93
CA TYR A 270 -10.62 -10.95 6.34
C TYR A 270 -11.40 -12.26 6.53
N LYS A 271 -12.61 -12.18 7.09
CA LYS A 271 -13.45 -13.36 7.34
C LYS A 271 -14.23 -13.79 6.10
N LEU A 272 -14.74 -12.84 5.33
CA LEU A 272 -15.63 -13.14 4.22
C LEU A 272 -14.88 -13.42 2.94
N MET A 273 -13.66 -12.88 2.72
CA MET A 273 -12.77 -12.95 1.52
C MET A 273 -13.36 -13.73 0.32
N ALA A 274 -14.53 -13.29 -0.12
CA ALA A 274 -15.34 -13.99 -1.09
C ALA A 274 -15.07 -13.34 -2.44
N TYR A 275 -15.03 -14.17 -3.47
CA TYR A 275 -14.86 -13.71 -4.84
C TYR A 275 -15.83 -12.56 -5.20
N TRP A 276 -17.12 -12.68 -4.83
CA TRP A 276 -18.09 -11.61 -5.12
C TRP A 276 -17.68 -10.27 -4.52
N PHE A 277 -16.97 -10.29 -3.38
CA PHE A 277 -16.76 -9.11 -2.56
C PHE A 277 -15.62 -8.29 -3.13
N VAL A 278 -14.58 -8.97 -3.61
CA VAL A 278 -13.51 -8.33 -4.39
C VAL A 278 -14.08 -7.72 -5.66
N GLU A 279 -14.96 -8.41 -6.38
CA GLU A 279 -15.64 -7.86 -7.56
C GLU A 279 -16.50 -6.63 -7.22
N LEU A 280 -17.22 -6.64 -6.10
CA LEU A 280 -17.96 -5.47 -5.62
C LEU A 280 -17.04 -4.27 -5.37
N LEU A 281 -15.87 -4.49 -4.75
CA LEU A 281 -14.89 -3.42 -4.54
C LEU A 281 -14.31 -2.90 -5.86
N VAL A 282 -14.12 -3.76 -6.86
CA VAL A 282 -13.70 -3.34 -8.21
C VAL A 282 -14.76 -2.45 -8.86
N VAL A 283 -16.04 -2.80 -8.75
CA VAL A 283 -17.14 -1.96 -9.26
C VAL A 283 -17.17 -0.60 -8.55
N LEU A 284 -17.06 -0.58 -7.22
CA LEU A 284 -17.02 0.67 -6.45
C LEU A 284 -15.80 1.53 -6.81
N PHE A 285 -14.64 0.90 -6.99
CA PHE A 285 -13.43 1.58 -7.44
C PHE A 285 -13.59 2.15 -8.86
N CYS A 286 -14.22 1.42 -9.79
CA CYS A 286 -14.53 1.94 -11.12
C CYS A 286 -15.45 3.15 -11.06
N ILE A 287 -16.49 3.14 -10.23
CA ILE A 287 -17.40 4.29 -10.07
C ILE A 287 -16.61 5.52 -9.60
N GLY A 288 -15.84 5.38 -8.51
CA GLY A 288 -15.02 6.47 -8.00
C GLY A 288 -13.92 6.91 -8.98
N GLY A 289 -13.32 5.96 -9.70
CA GLY A 289 -12.30 6.21 -10.70
C GLY A 289 -12.85 6.98 -11.92
N VAL A 290 -14.06 6.66 -12.38
CA VAL A 290 -14.76 7.41 -13.45
C VAL A 290 -15.03 8.84 -13.00
N GLU A 291 -15.58 9.04 -11.80
CA GLU A 291 -15.83 10.37 -11.24
C GLU A 291 -14.52 11.17 -11.10
N GLY A 292 -13.48 10.52 -10.57
CA GLY A 292 -12.15 11.11 -10.39
C GLY A 292 -11.52 11.53 -11.71
N LEU A 293 -11.49 10.62 -12.68
CA LEU A 293 -10.91 10.86 -14.00
C LEU A 293 -11.69 11.93 -14.76
N GLN A 294 -13.02 11.90 -14.70
CA GLN A 294 -13.87 12.92 -15.29
C GLN A 294 -13.58 14.30 -14.70
N THR A 295 -13.48 14.41 -13.37
CA THR A 295 -13.18 15.68 -12.69
C THR A 295 -11.83 16.24 -13.13
N CYS A 296 -10.81 15.38 -13.18
CA CYS A 296 -9.47 15.77 -13.61
C CYS A 296 -9.45 16.20 -15.09
N LEU A 297 -10.05 15.42 -15.98
CA LEU A 297 -10.06 15.70 -17.42
C LEU A 297 -10.86 16.95 -17.76
N VAL A 298 -12.05 17.12 -17.19
CA VAL A 298 -12.90 18.30 -17.44
C VAL A 298 -12.16 19.58 -17.07
N ALA A 299 -11.43 19.59 -15.96
CA ALA A 299 -10.73 20.78 -15.53
C ALA A 299 -9.36 21.01 -16.19
N LEU A 300 -8.76 19.98 -16.79
CA LEU A 300 -7.65 20.17 -17.73
C LEU A 300 -8.15 20.73 -19.07
N LEU A 301 -9.22 20.14 -19.61
CA LEU A 301 -9.80 20.51 -20.90
C LEU A 301 -10.52 21.86 -20.87
N SER A 302 -11.08 22.28 -19.73
CA SER A 302 -11.74 23.58 -19.59
C SER A 302 -10.80 24.76 -19.82
N ARG A 303 -9.48 24.55 -19.62
CA ARG A 303 -8.44 25.54 -19.94
C ARG A 303 -8.31 25.79 -21.44
N TRP A 304 -8.57 24.77 -22.26
CA TRP A 304 -8.48 24.85 -23.73
C TRP A 304 -9.83 25.11 -24.38
N PHE A 305 -10.94 24.63 -23.79
CA PHE A 305 -12.29 24.69 -24.36
C PHE A 305 -13.26 25.47 -23.46
N LYS A 306 -12.93 26.74 -23.16
CA LYS A 306 -13.68 27.59 -22.23
C LYS A 306 -15.16 27.76 -22.58
N SER A 307 -15.47 27.99 -23.86
CA SER A 307 -16.85 28.18 -24.36
C SER A 307 -17.76 26.95 -24.14
N ILE A 308 -17.22 25.74 -24.31
CA ILE A 308 -17.96 24.48 -24.12
C ILE A 308 -18.08 24.13 -22.63
N ALA A 309 -17.09 24.51 -21.82
CA ALA A 309 -17.10 24.31 -20.38
C ALA A 309 -18.14 25.19 -19.66
N GLU A 310 -18.38 26.41 -20.15
CA GLU A 310 -19.34 27.38 -19.59
C GLU A 310 -20.79 27.14 -20.04
N SER A 311 -21.02 26.20 -20.95
CA SER A 311 -22.35 25.83 -21.45
C SER A 311 -22.93 24.65 -20.65
N TYR A 312 -24.14 24.81 -20.10
CA TYR A 312 -24.79 23.82 -19.22
C TYR A 312 -26.11 23.30 -19.79
N VAL A 313 -26.38 22.01 -19.57
CA VAL A 313 -27.66 21.34 -19.87
C VAL A 313 -28.29 20.85 -18.58
N LYS A 314 -29.59 21.10 -18.40
CA LYS A 314 -30.35 20.51 -17.29
C LYS A 314 -30.78 19.10 -17.67
N ILE A 315 -30.23 18.11 -16.98
CA ILE A 315 -30.64 16.70 -17.08
C ILE A 315 -31.66 16.42 -15.96
N PRO A 316 -32.80 15.77 -16.24
CA PRO A 316 -33.89 15.58 -15.27
C PRO A 316 -33.51 14.93 -13.94
N LEU A 317 -32.42 14.13 -13.92
CA LEU A 317 -31.95 13.41 -12.72
C LEU A 317 -30.63 13.95 -12.15
N PHE A 318 -29.80 14.62 -12.96
CA PHE A 318 -28.43 15.02 -12.57
C PHE A 318 -28.26 16.53 -12.44
N GLY A 319 -29.31 17.32 -12.68
CA GLY A 319 -29.23 18.78 -12.60
C GLY A 319 -28.46 19.40 -13.77
N ALA A 320 -27.87 20.57 -13.55
CA ALA A 320 -27.10 21.29 -14.58
C ALA A 320 -25.71 20.65 -14.75
N VAL A 321 -25.47 20.03 -15.90
CA VAL A 321 -24.19 19.39 -16.24
C VAL A 321 -23.58 20.11 -17.43
N SER A 322 -22.27 20.39 -17.41
CA SER A 322 -21.60 21.05 -18.53
C SER A 322 -21.49 20.11 -19.74
N TYR A 323 -21.59 20.66 -20.96
CA TYR A 323 -21.43 19.86 -22.20
C TYR A 323 -20.08 19.15 -22.25
N LEU A 324 -19.03 19.80 -21.74
CA LEU A 324 -17.69 19.20 -21.64
C LEU A 324 -17.69 17.94 -20.77
N THR A 325 -18.42 17.96 -19.64
CA THR A 325 -18.55 16.79 -18.77
C THR A 325 -19.22 15.64 -19.50
N LEU A 326 -20.35 15.91 -20.16
CA LEU A 326 -21.09 14.90 -20.92
C LEU A 326 -20.27 14.30 -22.07
N ALA A 327 -19.43 15.10 -22.73
CA ALA A 327 -18.56 14.65 -23.81
C ALA A 327 -17.43 13.74 -23.31
N VAL A 328 -16.91 13.98 -22.10
CA VAL A 328 -15.80 13.21 -21.50
C VAL A 328 -16.30 11.92 -20.82
N SER A 329 -17.54 11.89 -20.32
CA SER A 329 -18.09 10.73 -19.58
C SER A 329 -17.96 9.38 -20.32
N PRO A 330 -18.28 9.24 -21.62
CA PRO A 330 -18.16 7.96 -22.31
C PRO A 330 -16.72 7.43 -22.33
N PHE A 331 -15.74 8.33 -22.49
CA PHE A 331 -14.33 7.97 -22.47
C PHE A 331 -13.90 7.48 -21.08
N CYS A 332 -14.27 8.18 -20.00
CA CYS A 332 -13.94 7.75 -18.64
C CYS A 332 -14.55 6.39 -18.29
N ILE A 333 -15.83 6.17 -18.66
CA ILE A 333 -16.51 4.89 -18.45
C ILE A 333 -15.82 3.78 -19.23
N ALA A 334 -15.52 4.01 -20.51
CA ALA A 334 -14.82 3.03 -21.34
C ALA A 334 -13.44 2.67 -20.75
N PHE A 335 -12.67 3.66 -20.29
CA PHE A 335 -11.37 3.45 -19.66
C PHE A 335 -11.48 2.57 -18.41
N ALA A 336 -12.44 2.85 -17.52
CA ALA A 336 -12.65 2.07 -16.31
C ALA A 336 -13.14 0.63 -16.59
N VAL A 337 -14.04 0.45 -17.57
CA VAL A 337 -14.51 -0.87 -17.99
C VAL A 337 -13.39 -1.71 -18.60
N VAL A 338 -12.59 -1.12 -19.50
CA VAL A 338 -11.42 -1.80 -20.09
C VAL A 338 -10.45 -2.23 -18.99
N TRP A 339 -10.15 -1.34 -18.04
CA TRP A 339 -9.31 -1.71 -16.91
C TRP A 339 -9.93 -2.85 -16.09
N ALA A 340 -11.21 -2.81 -15.76
CA ALA A 340 -11.87 -3.83 -14.95
C ALA A 340 -11.86 -5.22 -15.61
N VAL A 341 -12.06 -5.28 -16.93
CA VAL A 341 -12.04 -6.55 -17.70
C VAL A 341 -10.63 -7.12 -17.81
N TYR A 342 -9.64 -6.27 -18.05
CA TYR A 342 -8.24 -6.67 -18.26
C TYR A 342 -7.37 -6.53 -17.00
N ARG A 343 -7.97 -6.43 -15.80
CA ARG A 343 -7.28 -6.13 -14.53
C ARG A 343 -6.19 -7.13 -14.12
N ASN A 344 -6.28 -8.37 -14.60
CA ASN A 344 -5.34 -9.45 -14.29
C ASN A 344 -4.14 -9.50 -15.26
N VAL A 345 -4.10 -8.63 -16.26
CA VAL A 345 -2.99 -8.57 -17.23
C VAL A 345 -1.83 -7.77 -16.63
N SER A 346 -0.59 -8.14 -16.97
CA SER A 346 0.64 -7.56 -16.40
C SER A 346 0.79 -6.04 -16.54
N PHE A 347 0.13 -5.39 -17.49
CA PHE A 347 0.16 -3.92 -17.67
C PHE A 347 -1.03 -3.18 -17.04
N ALA A 348 -1.99 -3.91 -16.44
CA ALA A 348 -3.22 -3.32 -15.92
C ALA A 348 -3.00 -2.40 -14.71
N TRP A 349 -1.83 -2.50 -14.06
CA TRP A 349 -1.43 -1.58 -12.99
C TRP A 349 -1.42 -0.11 -13.43
N ILE A 350 -1.08 0.17 -14.69
CA ILE A 350 -1.04 1.55 -15.22
C ILE A 350 -2.45 2.16 -15.17
N GLY A 351 -3.46 1.40 -15.62
CA GLY A 351 -4.85 1.84 -15.59
C GLY A 351 -5.36 2.01 -14.15
N GLN A 352 -4.96 1.10 -13.24
CA GLN A 352 -5.31 1.17 -11.82
C GLN A 352 -4.74 2.45 -11.19
N ASP A 353 -3.47 2.73 -11.43
CA ASP A 353 -2.78 3.89 -10.84
C ASP A 353 -3.32 5.21 -11.39
N ILE A 354 -3.69 5.28 -12.68
CA ILE A 354 -4.35 6.46 -13.27
C ILE A 354 -5.71 6.71 -12.58
N LEU A 355 -6.56 5.67 -12.48
CA LEU A 355 -7.86 5.77 -11.80
C LEU A 355 -7.69 6.11 -10.31
N GLY A 356 -6.71 5.50 -9.66
CA GLY A 356 -6.38 5.70 -8.25
C GLY A 356 -5.91 7.12 -7.96
N ILE A 357 -4.97 7.66 -8.74
CA ILE A 357 -4.51 9.05 -8.60
C ILE A 357 -5.66 10.02 -8.83
N ALA A 358 -6.47 9.81 -9.87
CA ALA A 358 -7.60 10.67 -10.14
C ALA A 358 -8.63 10.65 -9.00
N LEU A 359 -8.92 9.47 -8.44
CA LEU A 359 -9.75 9.31 -7.25
C LEU A 359 -9.15 10.03 -6.03
N ILE A 360 -7.85 9.87 -5.76
CA ILE A 360 -7.18 10.52 -4.63
C ILE A 360 -7.26 12.05 -4.74
N ILE A 361 -6.98 12.60 -5.92
CA ILE A 361 -7.07 14.04 -6.18
C ILE A 361 -8.49 14.54 -5.86
N THR A 362 -9.51 13.86 -6.37
CA THR A 362 -10.91 14.23 -6.18
C THR A 362 -11.34 14.12 -4.71
N VAL A 363 -10.94 13.06 -4.00
CA VAL A 363 -11.23 12.94 -2.56
C VAL A 363 -10.57 14.07 -1.76
N LEU A 364 -9.32 14.43 -2.06
CA LEU A 364 -8.65 15.56 -1.41
C LEU A 364 -9.28 16.92 -1.75
N GLN A 365 -9.98 17.03 -2.88
CA GLN A 365 -10.76 18.21 -3.24
C GLN A 365 -12.11 18.26 -2.52
N ILE A 366 -12.77 17.13 -2.30
CA ILE A 366 -14.11 17.07 -1.70
C ILE A 366 -14.02 17.13 -0.17
N VAL A 367 -13.12 16.35 0.41
CA VAL A 367 -13.02 16.13 1.85
C VAL A 367 -12.12 17.20 2.48
N HIS A 368 -12.65 17.85 3.50
CA HIS A 368 -11.99 18.98 4.16
C HIS A 368 -11.82 18.74 5.66
N VAL A 369 -10.60 18.99 6.14
CA VAL A 369 -10.32 19.11 7.57
C VAL A 369 -10.58 20.58 7.95
N PRO A 370 -11.56 20.86 8.83
CA PRO A 370 -11.96 22.24 9.12
C PRO A 370 -10.97 22.98 10.02
N ASN A 371 -10.25 22.26 10.89
CA ASN A 371 -9.24 22.81 11.79
C ASN A 371 -8.24 21.73 12.20
N LEU A 372 -7.12 22.18 12.79
CA LEU A 372 -6.03 21.30 13.21
C LEU A 372 -6.45 20.32 14.32
N LYS A 373 -7.45 20.66 15.14
CA LYS A 373 -7.98 19.73 16.16
C LYS A 373 -8.57 18.48 15.50
N VAL A 374 -9.43 18.64 14.50
CA VAL A 374 -10.02 17.51 13.77
C VAL A 374 -8.92 16.71 13.06
N GLY A 375 -7.99 17.38 12.38
CA GLY A 375 -6.85 16.71 11.71
C GLY A 375 -5.99 15.90 12.68
N THR A 376 -5.73 16.44 13.89
CA THR A 376 -4.98 15.76 14.95
C THR A 376 -5.71 14.51 15.42
N VAL A 377 -7.03 14.59 15.66
CA VAL A 377 -7.84 13.43 16.06
C VAL A 377 -7.84 12.36 14.97
N LEU A 378 -8.12 12.75 13.72
CA LEU A 378 -8.15 11.83 12.58
C LEU A 378 -6.82 11.08 12.40
N LEU A 379 -5.70 11.80 12.36
CA LEU A 379 -4.38 11.20 12.15
C LEU A 379 -3.92 10.37 13.35
N SER A 380 -4.25 10.77 14.57
CA SER A 380 -3.94 9.97 15.77
C SER A 380 -4.74 8.68 15.79
N CYS A 381 -6.03 8.74 15.42
CA CYS A 381 -6.89 7.58 15.25
C CYS A 381 -6.36 6.63 14.16
N ALA A 382 -5.95 7.18 13.01
CA ALA A 382 -5.39 6.39 11.92
C ALA A 382 -4.04 5.76 12.26
N PHE A 383 -3.18 6.47 12.98
CA PHE A 383 -1.91 5.97 13.51
C PHE A 383 -2.12 4.74 14.42
N LEU A 384 -3.07 4.83 15.37
CA LEU A 384 -3.39 3.70 16.25
C LEU A 384 -4.03 2.54 15.50
N TYR A 385 -4.90 2.83 14.53
CA TYR A 385 -5.52 1.83 13.65
C TYR A 385 -4.45 1.00 12.91
N ASP A 386 -3.47 1.67 12.31
CA ASP A 386 -2.42 1.02 11.51
C ASP A 386 -1.53 0.12 12.38
N ILE A 387 -1.07 0.62 13.53
CA ILE A 387 -0.29 -0.18 14.50
C ILE A 387 -1.08 -1.41 14.98
N PHE A 388 -2.36 -1.22 15.29
CA PHE A 388 -3.21 -2.31 15.75
C PHE A 388 -3.35 -3.39 14.67
N TRP A 389 -3.69 -3.01 13.44
CA TRP A 389 -3.96 -3.96 12.36
C TRP A 389 -2.72 -4.60 11.75
N VAL A 390 -1.54 -4.03 11.95
CA VAL A 390 -0.27 -4.64 11.51
C VAL A 390 0.35 -5.53 12.60
N PHE A 391 0.54 -5.00 13.82
CA PHE A 391 1.29 -5.70 14.87
C PHE A 391 0.41 -6.44 15.89
N VAL A 392 -0.69 -5.82 16.33
CA VAL A 392 -1.54 -6.41 17.38
C VAL A 392 -2.42 -7.53 16.80
N SER A 393 -2.91 -7.36 15.58
CA SER A 393 -3.72 -8.38 14.89
C SER A 393 -2.98 -9.71 14.73
N LYS A 394 -1.66 -9.68 14.47
CA LYS A 394 -0.82 -10.89 14.39
C LYS A 394 -0.86 -11.71 15.68
N LYS A 395 -0.90 -11.05 16.84
CA LYS A 395 -0.99 -11.74 18.14
C LYS A 395 -2.38 -12.34 18.41
N LEU A 396 -3.43 -11.74 17.85
CA LEU A 396 -4.83 -12.17 18.05
C LEU A 396 -5.30 -13.23 17.03
N PHE A 397 -4.84 -13.12 15.78
CA PHE A 397 -5.30 -13.94 14.65
C PHE A 397 -4.19 -14.84 14.07
N HIS A 398 -3.01 -14.90 14.70
CA HIS A 398 -1.79 -15.59 14.25
C HIS A 398 -1.18 -15.07 12.92
N GLU A 399 -1.93 -14.27 12.16
CA GLU A 399 -1.52 -13.60 10.93
C GLU A 399 -1.85 -12.11 11.02
N SER A 400 -1.06 -11.26 10.35
CA SER A 400 -1.39 -9.84 10.22
C SER A 400 -2.54 -9.66 9.23
N VAL A 401 -3.73 -9.35 9.74
CA VAL A 401 -4.96 -9.21 8.95
C VAL A 401 -4.80 -8.23 7.79
N MET A 402 -4.16 -7.08 8.01
CA MET A 402 -3.94 -6.08 6.96
C MET A 402 -3.11 -6.61 5.79
N ILE A 403 -2.11 -7.46 6.05
CA ILE A 403 -1.23 -8.01 5.01
C ILE A 403 -2.00 -9.03 4.17
N VAL A 404 -2.70 -9.96 4.83
CA VAL A 404 -3.49 -11.01 4.17
C VAL A 404 -4.56 -10.40 3.27
N VAL A 405 -5.22 -9.36 3.75
CA VAL A 405 -6.27 -8.65 3.01
C VAL A 405 -5.69 -7.82 1.86
N ALA A 406 -4.54 -7.16 2.05
CA ALA A 406 -3.90 -6.37 1.00
C ALA A 406 -3.37 -7.24 -0.16
N ARG A 407 -2.87 -8.44 0.14
CA ARG A 407 -2.34 -9.37 -0.88
C ARG A 407 -3.39 -10.25 -1.53
N GLY A 408 -4.53 -10.48 -0.87
CA GLY A 408 -5.56 -11.38 -1.40
C GLY A 408 -5.18 -12.86 -1.29
N ASP A 409 -4.32 -13.21 -0.32
CA ASP A 409 -3.66 -14.53 -0.22
C ASP A 409 -4.67 -15.72 -0.18
N LYS A 410 -5.93 -15.51 0.24
CA LYS A 410 -6.96 -16.57 0.33
C LYS A 410 -7.90 -16.64 -0.88
N SER A 411 -7.85 -15.68 -1.82
CA SER A 411 -8.81 -15.60 -2.94
C SER A 411 -8.21 -15.91 -4.31
N GLY A 412 -6.89 -16.07 -4.42
CA GLY A 412 -6.22 -16.41 -5.69
C GLY A 412 -6.32 -15.34 -6.79
N GLN A 413 -6.58 -14.07 -6.40
CA GLN A 413 -6.61 -12.91 -7.28
C GLN A 413 -5.64 -11.84 -6.76
N ASP A 414 -5.18 -10.97 -7.66
CA ASP A 414 -4.58 -9.67 -7.31
C ASP A 414 -5.48 -8.97 -6.28
N GLY A 415 -4.90 -8.55 -5.15
CA GLY A 415 -5.59 -7.99 -3.98
C GLY A 415 -6.47 -6.74 -4.24
N ILE A 416 -6.89 -6.07 -3.16
CA ILE A 416 -7.88 -4.97 -3.21
C ILE A 416 -7.42 -3.84 -4.15
N PRO A 417 -8.30 -3.29 -5.03
CA PRO A 417 -7.92 -2.27 -6.02
C PRO A 417 -7.55 -0.89 -5.44
N MET A 418 -7.66 -0.70 -4.12
CA MET A 418 -7.47 0.59 -3.43
C MET A 418 -6.01 0.83 -3.02
N LEU A 419 -5.09 0.56 -3.95
CA LEU A 419 -3.65 0.69 -3.78
C LEU A 419 -3.01 1.17 -5.09
N LEU A 420 -1.92 1.93 -4.99
CA LEU A 420 -1.05 2.19 -6.14
C LEU A 420 -0.01 1.08 -6.21
N LYS A 421 0.29 0.57 -7.40
CA LYS A 421 1.20 -0.57 -7.60
C LYS A 421 2.16 -0.36 -8.77
N ILE A 422 3.45 -0.58 -8.53
CA ILE A 422 4.48 -0.58 -9.57
C ILE A 422 5.21 -1.93 -9.54
N PRO A 423 5.40 -2.60 -10.70
CA PRO A 423 6.16 -3.84 -10.75
C PRO A 423 7.60 -3.59 -10.29
N ARG A 424 8.13 -4.48 -9.45
CA ARG A 424 9.52 -4.44 -9.01
C ARG A 424 10.43 -4.73 -10.20
N MET A 425 11.32 -3.80 -10.51
CA MET A 425 12.12 -3.86 -11.74
C MET A 425 13.43 -4.61 -11.54
N PHE A 426 13.95 -4.66 -10.31
CA PHE A 426 15.26 -5.27 -10.00
C PHE A 426 15.17 -6.38 -8.95
N ASP A 427 13.99 -6.67 -8.43
CA ASP A 427 13.77 -7.82 -7.55
C ASP A 427 13.67 -9.10 -8.39
N PRO A 428 14.61 -10.06 -8.24
CA PRO A 428 14.56 -11.32 -8.97
C PRO A 428 13.29 -12.11 -8.64
N TRP A 429 12.69 -11.92 -7.46
CA TRP A 429 11.45 -12.57 -7.06
C TRP A 429 10.21 -11.97 -7.71
N GLY A 430 10.36 -10.86 -8.45
CA GLY A 430 9.27 -10.12 -9.07
C GLY A 430 8.28 -9.55 -8.04
N GLY A 431 7.04 -9.41 -8.47
CA GLY A 431 5.96 -8.84 -7.66
C GLY A 431 5.84 -7.32 -7.80
N TYR A 432 5.00 -6.73 -6.93
CA TYR A 432 4.69 -5.31 -6.96
C TYR A 432 5.11 -4.64 -5.66
N SER A 433 5.67 -3.45 -5.76
CA SER A 433 5.68 -2.51 -4.65
C SER A 433 4.33 -1.82 -4.59
N ILE A 434 3.78 -1.66 -3.39
CA ILE A 434 2.42 -1.16 -3.17
C ILE A 434 2.40 -0.06 -2.11
N ILE A 435 1.49 0.89 -2.26
CA ILE A 435 1.16 1.90 -1.24
C ILE A 435 -0.36 2.06 -1.16
N GLY A 436 -0.90 2.07 0.06
CA GLY A 436 -2.33 2.18 0.29
C GLY A 436 -2.84 3.60 0.06
N PHE A 437 -4.07 3.74 -0.45
CA PHE A 437 -4.68 5.07 -0.60
C PHE A 437 -4.81 5.80 0.74
N GLY A 438 -5.05 5.07 1.85
CA GLY A 438 -5.13 5.65 3.19
C GLY A 438 -3.84 6.37 3.61
N ASP A 439 -2.68 5.84 3.22
CA ASP A 439 -1.37 6.40 3.53
C ASP A 439 -1.08 7.71 2.77
N ILE A 440 -1.78 7.94 1.66
CA ILE A 440 -1.70 9.16 0.86
C ILE A 440 -2.80 10.14 1.29
N LEU A 441 -4.05 9.68 1.37
CA LEU A 441 -5.23 10.49 1.62
C LEU A 441 -5.22 11.13 3.01
N LEU A 442 -5.00 10.35 4.07
CA LEU A 442 -5.14 10.83 5.44
C LEU A 442 -4.13 11.94 5.77
N PRO A 443 -2.81 11.76 5.58
CA PRO A 443 -1.86 12.86 5.73
C PRO A 443 -2.04 13.94 4.65
N GLY A 444 -2.45 13.56 3.43
CA GLY A 444 -2.76 14.49 2.34
C GLY A 444 -3.84 15.51 2.69
N LEU A 445 -4.84 15.15 3.51
CA LEU A 445 -5.85 16.08 4.00
C LEU A 445 -5.26 17.18 4.89
N LEU A 446 -4.29 16.85 5.75
CA LEU A 446 -3.59 17.84 6.58
C LEU A 446 -2.68 18.73 5.73
N VAL A 447 -2.01 18.15 4.73
CA VAL A 447 -1.16 18.89 3.80
C VAL A 447 -1.99 19.83 2.93
N ALA A 448 -3.14 19.40 2.40
CA ALA A 448 -4.05 20.26 1.65
C ALA A 448 -4.61 21.40 2.53
N PHE A 449 -4.97 21.10 3.79
CA PHE A 449 -5.36 22.10 4.78
C PHE A 449 -4.29 23.17 4.98
N SER A 450 -3.01 22.77 5.01
CA SER A 450 -1.88 23.69 5.18
C SER A 450 -1.79 24.75 4.07
N LEU A 451 -1.96 24.36 2.81
CA LEU A 451 -1.87 25.27 1.67
C LEU A 451 -3.08 26.21 1.62
N ARG A 452 -4.28 25.67 1.87
CA ARG A 452 -5.50 26.48 1.98
C ARG A 452 -5.33 27.55 3.06
N TYR A 453 -4.80 27.18 4.23
CA TYR A 453 -4.52 28.14 5.30
C TYR A 453 -3.48 29.19 4.90
N ASP A 454 -2.36 28.77 4.31
CA ASP A 454 -1.29 29.68 3.89
C ASP A 454 -1.76 30.73 2.88
N TRP A 455 -2.57 30.33 1.90
CA TRP A 455 -3.14 31.26 0.92
C TRP A 455 -4.15 32.21 1.56
N LEU A 456 -5.02 31.72 2.45
CA LEU A 456 -5.97 32.56 3.19
C LEU A 456 -5.27 33.58 4.08
N ALA A 457 -4.13 33.19 4.68
CA ALA A 457 -3.34 34.04 5.57
C ALA A 457 -2.30 34.89 4.81
N ASN A 458 -2.32 34.85 3.46
CA ASN A 458 -1.40 35.53 2.57
C ASN A 458 0.09 35.33 2.95
N LYS A 459 0.44 34.10 3.36
CA LYS A 459 1.80 33.76 3.79
C LYS A 459 2.69 33.46 2.59
N SER A 460 3.94 33.90 2.65
CA SER A 460 4.96 33.48 1.69
C SER A 460 5.28 31.99 1.84
N LEU A 461 5.75 31.34 0.77
CA LEU A 461 6.03 29.89 0.77
C LEU A 461 6.96 29.43 1.92
N ARG A 462 7.96 30.25 2.29
CA ARG A 462 8.90 29.95 3.39
C ARG A 462 8.27 30.17 4.78
N ALA A 463 7.41 31.19 4.90
CA ALA A 463 6.70 31.51 6.13
C ALA A 463 5.43 30.68 6.32
N GLY A 464 4.97 30.00 5.28
CA GLY A 464 3.83 29.09 5.27
C GLY A 464 4.14 27.74 5.92
N TYR A 465 3.09 26.94 6.11
CA TYR A 465 3.13 25.57 6.63
C TYR A 465 3.29 24.53 5.51
N PHE A 466 2.85 24.83 4.28
CA PHE A 466 2.73 23.86 3.20
C PHE A 466 4.05 23.21 2.78
N VAL A 467 5.09 24.00 2.51
CA VAL A 467 6.39 23.46 2.09
C VAL A 467 6.96 22.51 3.14
N TRP A 468 6.84 22.87 4.42
CA TRP A 468 7.30 22.05 5.54
C TRP A 468 6.45 20.78 5.71
N ALA A 469 5.13 20.88 5.53
CA ALA A 469 4.24 19.72 5.57
C ALA A 469 4.51 18.74 4.41
N MET A 470 4.78 19.24 3.21
CA MET A 470 5.20 18.43 2.04
C MET A 470 6.53 17.71 2.29
N ILE A 471 7.54 18.43 2.79
CA ILE A 471 8.84 17.83 3.13
C ILE A 471 8.66 16.77 4.22
N ALA A 472 7.87 17.06 5.26
CA ALA A 472 7.60 16.12 6.33
C ALA A 472 6.89 14.85 5.84
N TYR A 473 5.90 14.98 4.94
CA TYR A 473 5.26 13.83 4.30
C TYR A 473 6.25 13.00 3.49
N GLY A 474 7.04 13.65 2.63
CA GLY A 474 8.06 12.97 1.82
C GLY A 474 9.11 12.25 2.65
N LEU A 475 9.60 12.86 3.73
CA LEU A 475 10.54 12.23 4.67
C LEU A 475 9.89 11.08 5.44
N GLY A 476 8.67 11.27 5.93
CA GLY A 476 7.93 10.21 6.63
C GLY A 476 7.72 8.98 5.74
N LEU A 477 7.33 9.19 4.48
CA LEU A 477 7.16 8.11 3.51
C LEU A 477 8.49 7.46 3.10
N LEU A 478 9.57 8.23 3.00
CA LEU A 478 10.90 7.68 2.75
C LEU A 478 11.34 6.75 3.89
N VAL A 479 11.15 7.19 5.15
CA VAL A 479 11.43 6.35 6.32
C VAL A 479 10.55 5.10 6.31
N THR A 480 9.30 5.19 5.84
CA THR A 480 8.43 4.02 5.67
C THR A 480 9.07 2.98 4.75
N TYR A 481 9.57 3.37 3.57
CA TYR A 481 10.22 2.43 2.65
C TYR A 481 11.54 1.88 3.20
N VAL A 482 12.35 2.73 3.84
CA VAL A 482 13.60 2.28 4.49
C VAL A 482 13.30 1.21 5.54
N ALA A 483 12.31 1.44 6.40
CA ALA A 483 11.93 0.46 7.40
C ALA A 483 11.33 -0.81 6.76
N LEU A 484 10.60 -0.70 5.64
CA LEU A 484 10.02 -1.86 4.96
C LEU A 484 11.12 -2.80 4.47
N ASN A 485 12.19 -2.22 3.95
CA ASN A 485 13.35 -2.95 3.44
C ASN A 485 14.24 -3.51 4.56
N LEU A 486 14.16 -2.95 5.77
CA LEU A 486 14.84 -3.47 6.96
C LEU A 486 14.04 -4.54 7.70
N MET A 487 12.73 -4.67 7.48
CA MET A 487 11.86 -5.59 8.25
C MET A 487 11.66 -6.97 7.62
N ASP A 488 12.50 -7.38 6.65
CA ASP A 488 12.59 -8.74 6.07
C ASP A 488 11.24 -9.45 5.79
N GLY A 489 10.28 -8.69 5.26
CA GLY A 489 8.96 -9.23 4.86
C GLY A 489 7.89 -9.23 5.95
N HIS A 490 8.17 -8.72 7.16
CA HIS A 490 7.12 -8.32 8.08
C HIS A 490 6.43 -7.05 7.57
N GLY A 491 5.09 -7.05 7.55
CA GLY A 491 4.35 -5.85 7.19
C GLY A 491 4.61 -4.75 8.21
N GLN A 492 4.62 -3.52 7.71
CA GLN A 492 4.93 -2.34 8.50
C GLN A 492 3.75 -1.37 8.48
N PRO A 493 3.41 -0.76 9.62
CA PRO A 493 2.46 0.34 9.64
C PRO A 493 3.11 1.59 9.02
N ALA A 494 2.62 2.03 7.86
CA ALA A 494 3.15 3.21 7.17
C ALA A 494 2.87 4.51 7.94
N LEU A 495 1.68 4.63 8.54
CA LEU A 495 1.27 5.81 9.30
C LEU A 495 2.05 5.99 10.59
N LEU A 496 2.70 4.91 11.10
CA LEU A 496 3.63 4.99 12.22
C LEU A 496 4.74 6.02 11.97
N TYR A 497 5.19 6.15 10.72
CA TYR A 497 6.26 7.08 10.33
C TYR A 497 5.70 8.36 9.75
N ILE A 498 4.67 8.29 8.89
CA ILE A 498 4.14 9.48 8.21
C ILE A 498 3.47 10.46 9.20
N VAL A 499 2.70 9.96 10.17
CA VAL A 499 1.92 10.83 11.08
C VAL A 499 2.83 11.66 12.00
N PRO A 500 3.83 11.10 12.71
CA PRO A 500 4.72 11.90 13.56
C PRO A 500 5.47 12.98 12.78
N PHE A 501 5.94 12.69 11.57
CA PHE A 501 6.61 13.68 10.74
C PHE A 501 5.65 14.80 10.33
N THR A 502 4.50 14.47 9.72
CA THR A 502 3.55 15.46 9.21
C THR A 502 2.90 16.28 10.32
N LEU A 503 2.22 15.62 11.25
CA LEU A 503 1.49 16.26 12.34
C LEU A 503 2.45 16.94 13.34
N GLY A 504 3.59 16.29 13.66
CA GLY A 504 4.59 16.86 14.54
C GLY A 504 5.21 18.14 13.97
N THR A 505 5.57 18.15 12.68
CA THR A 505 6.06 19.37 12.01
C THR A 505 5.01 20.48 12.02
N PHE A 506 3.75 20.15 11.75
CA PHE A 506 2.68 21.13 11.75
C PHE A 506 2.44 21.75 13.14
N LEU A 507 2.37 20.91 14.19
CA LEU A 507 2.17 21.36 15.57
C LEU A 507 3.35 22.19 16.09
N THR A 508 4.59 21.77 15.80
CA THR A 508 5.79 22.48 16.23
C THR A 508 5.91 23.85 15.56
N LEU A 509 5.65 23.95 14.25
CA LEU A 509 5.62 25.23 13.54
C LEU A 509 4.49 26.12 14.04
N GLY A 510 3.29 25.57 14.23
CA GLY A 510 2.13 26.33 14.73
C GLY A 510 2.40 26.91 16.12
N ARG A 511 3.08 26.16 16.99
CA ARG A 511 3.51 26.63 18.31
C ARG A 511 4.60 27.70 18.22
N LYS A 512 5.63 27.49 17.39
CA LYS A 512 6.75 28.43 17.23
C LYS A 512 6.32 29.76 16.64
N ARG A 513 5.29 29.76 15.77
CA ARG A 513 4.77 30.95 15.09
C ARG A 513 3.63 31.64 15.84
N GLY A 514 3.13 31.07 16.93
CA GLY A 514 2.03 31.65 17.73
C GLY A 514 0.62 31.41 17.18
N ASP A 515 0.49 30.82 15.99
CA ASP A 515 -0.82 30.61 15.34
C ASP A 515 -1.58 29.37 15.86
N LEU A 516 -0.98 28.59 16.77
CA LEU A 516 -1.53 27.28 17.16
C LEU A 516 -2.99 27.36 17.61
N ARG A 517 -3.36 28.40 18.38
CA ARG A 517 -4.74 28.57 18.86
C ARG A 517 -5.73 28.78 17.71
N ILE A 518 -5.36 29.59 16.73
CA ILE A 518 -6.17 29.90 15.55
C ILE A 518 -6.29 28.65 14.67
N LEU A 519 -5.19 27.96 14.42
CA LEU A 519 -5.15 26.71 13.66
C LEU A 519 -5.99 25.60 14.32
N TRP A 520 -5.95 25.52 15.65
CA TRP A 520 -6.63 24.48 16.43
C TRP A 520 -8.15 24.65 16.47
N THR A 521 -8.63 25.89 16.56
CA THR A 521 -10.05 26.19 16.78
C THR A 521 -10.76 26.56 15.49
N SER A 522 -10.35 27.68 14.89
CA SER A 522 -11.00 28.28 13.72
C SER A 522 -10.55 27.65 12.41
N GLY A 523 -9.28 27.25 12.31
CA GLY A 523 -8.67 26.70 11.08
C GLY A 523 -8.62 27.69 9.91
N LYS A 524 -8.98 28.95 10.15
CA LYS A 524 -8.94 30.07 9.20
C LYS A 524 -8.28 31.26 9.90
N PRO A 525 -7.49 32.08 9.17
CA PRO A 525 -6.93 33.30 9.74
C PRO A 525 -8.06 34.29 10.08
N GLU A 526 -7.83 35.13 11.07
CA GLU A 526 -8.73 36.24 11.40
C GLU A 526 -8.77 37.21 10.21
N ARG A 527 -9.93 37.33 9.57
CA ARG A 527 -10.17 38.35 8.54
C ARG A 527 -10.70 39.60 9.26
N PRO A 528 -10.08 40.78 9.11
CA PRO A 528 -10.72 42.01 9.55
C PRO A 528 -12.05 42.18 8.79
N CYS A 529 -13.13 42.47 9.51
CA CYS A 529 -14.45 42.63 8.92
C CYS A 529 -14.42 43.74 7.85
N PRO A 530 -14.91 43.50 6.63
CA PRO A 530 -14.92 44.51 5.57
C PRO A 530 -15.76 45.75 5.94
N HIS A 531 -16.77 45.61 6.80
CA HIS A 531 -17.57 46.72 7.31
C HIS A 531 -16.74 47.76 8.10
N ILE A 532 -15.74 47.33 8.87
CA ILE A 532 -14.84 48.24 9.61
C ILE A 532 -13.97 49.05 8.64
N ARG A 533 -13.63 48.48 7.47
CA ARG A 533 -12.81 49.16 6.47
C ARG A 533 -13.60 50.22 5.72
N LEU A 534 -14.88 49.93 5.40
CA LEU A 534 -15.79 50.91 4.82
C LEU A 534 -16.04 52.06 5.79
N GLU A 535 -16.33 51.76 7.06
CA GLU A 535 -16.59 52.78 8.09
C GLU A 535 -15.36 53.68 8.32
N HIS A 536 -14.15 53.13 8.31
CA HIS A 536 -12.92 53.94 8.38
C HIS A 536 -12.68 54.80 7.14
N GLN A 537 -12.97 54.31 5.94
CA GLN A 537 -12.85 55.09 4.70
C GLN A 537 -13.90 56.21 4.64
N THR A 538 -15.13 55.94 5.07
CA THR A 538 -16.18 56.96 5.15
C THR A 538 -15.86 58.03 6.20
N ILE A 539 -15.23 57.65 7.32
CA ILE A 539 -14.79 58.60 8.37
C ILE A 539 -13.56 59.42 7.93
N GLU A 540 -12.64 58.85 7.16
CA GLU A 540 -11.52 59.60 6.57
C GLU A 540 -11.99 60.60 5.50
N GLU A 541 -12.91 60.19 4.60
CA GLU A 541 -13.51 61.10 3.61
C GLU A 541 -14.30 62.26 4.27
N LEU A 542 -15.01 62.00 5.38
CA LEU A 542 -15.73 63.04 6.14
C LEU A 542 -14.82 63.98 6.94
N ASN A 543 -13.57 63.58 7.21
CA ASN A 543 -12.60 64.42 7.93
C ASN A 543 -11.72 65.25 6.98
N ASP A 544 -11.53 64.81 5.72
CA ASP A 544 -10.84 65.59 4.69
C ASP A 544 -11.73 66.68 4.05
N GLU A 545 -13.05 66.62 4.24
CA GLU A 545 -14.01 67.66 3.82
C GLU A 545 -14.25 68.78 4.86
N LYS A 546 -13.57 68.75 6.02
CA LYS A 546 -13.61 69.79 7.06
C LYS A 546 -12.27 70.50 7.21
#